data_AF-A0A9D8JD71-F1
#
_entry.id   AF-A0A9D8JD71-F1
#
_cell.length_a   1.000
_cell.length_b   1.000
_cell.length_c   1.000
_cell.angle_alpha   90.00
_cell.angle_beta   90.00
_cell.angle_gamma   90.00
#
_symmetry.space_group_name_H-M   'P 1'
#
loop_
_entity.id
_entity.type
_entity.pdbx_description
1 polymer ?
#
loop_
_entity_poly.entity_id
_entity_poly.type
_entity_poly.pdbx_seq_one_letter_code
_entity_poly.pdbx_strand_id
1 'polypeptide(L)'
;MNSDSNKQNESVKTKKRSHWAVSCDADVHKKIKRLVQKANKKETGQRITASSIISLALSLVTEDHILTLQEQSLTTDEKLEQLRLKYAKSNGPITREGFLSILLAAHQRAAAENTDKPSIT
;
A
#
# COMPACT_ATOMS: atom_id res chain seq x y z
N MET A 1 56.00 -16.80 -41.96
CA MET A 1 54.87 -17.66 -42.35
C MET A 1 54.92 -18.86 -41.43
N ASN A 2 54.05 -19.07 -40.43
CA ASN A 2 52.72 -18.55 -40.18
C ASN A 2 52.50 -18.37 -38.67
N SER A 3 51.78 -17.30 -38.34
CA SER A 3 51.03 -17.09 -37.12
C SER A 3 49.78 -17.99 -37.10
N ASP A 4 49.01 -17.92 -36.02
CA ASP A 4 47.66 -18.48 -35.83
C ASP A 4 47.66 -19.88 -35.16
N SER A 5 47.13 -20.10 -33.96
CA SER A 5 45.89 -19.55 -33.40
C SER A 5 45.88 -19.65 -31.87
N ASN A 6 45.96 -18.52 -31.16
CA ASN A 6 45.56 -18.44 -29.75
C ASN A 6 44.04 -18.28 -29.69
N LYS A 7 43.33 -19.38 -29.46
CA LYS A 7 41.86 -19.40 -29.39
C LYS A 7 41.43 -18.84 -28.02
N GLN A 8 41.24 -17.53 -27.95
CA GLN A 8 40.65 -16.85 -26.80
C GLN A 8 39.23 -17.37 -26.57
N ASN A 9 39.05 -18.07 -25.46
CA ASN A 9 37.76 -18.56 -24.98
C ASN A 9 37.15 -17.45 -24.11
N GLU A 10 36.49 -16.48 -24.74
CA GLU A 10 35.76 -15.43 -24.01
C GLU A 10 34.55 -16.04 -23.31
N SER A 11 34.72 -16.33 -22.02
CA SER A 11 33.63 -16.70 -21.13
C SER A 11 32.63 -15.53 -21.05
N VAL A 12 31.45 -15.73 -21.64
CA VAL A 12 30.30 -14.83 -21.52
C VAL A 12 29.95 -14.73 -20.03
N LYS A 13 30.30 -13.61 -19.41
CA LYS A 13 29.98 -13.30 -18.01
C LYS A 13 28.47 -13.11 -17.88
N THR A 14 27.74 -14.17 -17.55
CA THR A 14 26.32 -14.10 -17.21
C THR A 14 26.15 -13.22 -15.98
N LYS A 15 25.49 -12.06 -16.14
CA LYS A 15 25.14 -11.17 -15.01
C LYS A 15 24.39 -11.99 -13.95
N LYS A 16 25.00 -12.17 -12.77
CA LYS A 16 24.36 -12.79 -11.62
C LYS A 16 23.15 -11.93 -11.24
N ARG A 17 21.96 -12.53 -11.24
CA ARG A 17 20.75 -11.85 -10.78
C ARG A 17 20.84 -11.71 -9.26
N SER A 18 20.81 -10.47 -8.77
CA SER A 18 20.70 -10.20 -7.35
C SER A 18 19.29 -10.57 -6.89
N HIS A 19 19.18 -11.47 -5.92
CA HIS A 19 17.91 -11.85 -5.31
C HIS A 19 17.84 -11.25 -3.91
N TRP A 20 16.72 -10.62 -3.59
CA TRP A 20 16.42 -10.09 -2.25
C TRP A 20 15.20 -10.83 -1.69
N ALA A 21 15.23 -11.11 -0.39
CA ALA A 21 14.11 -11.74 0.31
C ALA A 21 13.17 -10.67 0.84
N VAL A 22 11.88 -10.79 0.53
CA VAL A 22 10.82 -9.92 1.07
C VAL A 22 10.14 -10.67 2.21
N SER A 23 10.16 -10.11 3.41
CA SER A 23 9.29 -10.59 4.48
C SER A 23 7.88 -10.07 4.22
N CYS A 24 6.88 -10.95 4.28
CA CYS A 24 5.48 -10.60 4.08
C CYS A 24 4.58 -11.41 5.02
N ASP A 25 3.44 -10.84 5.36
CA ASP A 25 2.47 -11.50 6.24
C ASP A 25 1.98 -12.82 5.65
N ALA A 26 1.63 -13.76 6.52
CA ALA A 26 1.17 -15.09 6.13
C ALA A 26 -0.04 -15.04 5.18
N ASP A 27 -0.92 -14.06 5.35
CA ASP A 27 -2.10 -13.88 4.51
C ASP A 27 -1.76 -13.36 3.11
N VAL A 28 -0.78 -12.46 3.01
CA VAL A 28 -0.26 -11.98 1.72
C VAL A 28 0.39 -13.13 0.96
N HIS A 29 1.17 -13.96 1.65
CA HIS A 29 1.80 -15.14 1.05
C HIS A 29 0.76 -16.14 0.51
N LYS A 30 -0.31 -16.42 1.25
CA LYS A 30 -1.42 -17.28 0.79
C LYS A 30 -2.09 -16.70 -0.46
N LYS A 31 -2.34 -15.39 -0.51
CA LYS A 31 -2.93 -14.70 -1.67
C LYS A 31 -2.04 -14.83 -2.91
N ILE A 32 -0.74 -14.57 -2.78
CA ILE A 32 0.23 -14.73 -3.87
C ILE A 32 0.24 -16.17 -4.39
N LYS A 33 0.27 -17.17 -3.49
CA LYS A 33 0.25 -18.59 -3.88
C LYS A 33 -1.00 -18.95 -4.68
N ARG A 34 -2.18 -18.48 -4.27
CA ARG A 34 -3.44 -18.68 -4.99
C ARG A 34 -3.42 -18.03 -6.38
N LEU A 35 -2.90 -16.81 -6.48
CA LEU A 35 -2.77 -16.10 -7.77
C LEU A 35 -1.81 -16.83 -8.72
N VAL A 36 -0.66 -17.30 -8.22
CA VAL A 36 0.30 -18.10 -9.01
C VAL A 36 -0.35 -19.39 -9.51
N GLN A 37 -1.13 -20.09 -8.68
CA GLN A 37 -1.85 -21.28 -9.10
C GLN A 37 -2.89 -20.96 -10.19
N LYS A 38 -3.67 -19.88 -10.01
CA LYS A 38 -4.68 -19.45 -10.99
C LYS A 38 -4.04 -19.05 -12.33
N ALA A 39 -2.94 -18.30 -12.29
CA ALA A 39 -2.23 -17.83 -13.48
C ALA A 39 -1.57 -18.98 -14.26
N ASN A 40 -1.15 -20.05 -13.58
CA ASN A 40 -0.52 -21.22 -14.20
C ASN A 40 -1.50 -22.30 -14.67
N LYS A 41 -2.82 -22.05 -14.66
CA LYS A 41 -3.82 -22.95 -15.26
C LYS A 41 -3.89 -22.85 -16.79
N LYS A 42 -2.99 -22.11 -17.43
CA LYS A 42 -2.92 -21.99 -18.88
C LYS A 42 -2.38 -23.28 -19.51
N GLU A 43 -2.89 -23.64 -20.68
CA GLU A 43 -2.52 -24.87 -21.38
C GLU A 43 -1.10 -24.82 -21.97
N THR A 44 -0.61 -23.62 -22.31
CA THR A 44 0.69 -23.45 -22.98
C THR A 44 1.49 -22.27 -22.45
N GLY A 45 2.81 -22.32 -22.65
CA GLY A 45 3.75 -21.21 -22.40
C GLY A 45 4.53 -21.32 -21.08
N GLN A 46 5.43 -20.35 -20.86
CA GLN A 46 6.31 -20.36 -19.69
C GLN A 46 5.56 -20.20 -18.37
N ARG A 47 6.04 -20.87 -17.33
CA ARG A 47 5.48 -20.79 -15.98
C ARG A 47 5.59 -19.36 -15.43
N ILE A 48 4.48 -18.83 -14.96
CA ILE A 48 4.41 -17.52 -14.32
C ILE A 48 4.92 -17.65 -12.88
N THR A 49 5.92 -16.84 -12.53
CA THR A 49 6.50 -16.80 -11.19
C THR A 49 5.79 -15.77 -10.31
N ALA A 50 5.94 -15.90 -8.98
CA ALA A 50 5.43 -14.89 -8.04
C ALA A 50 6.02 -13.50 -8.32
N SER A 51 7.30 -13.44 -8.67
CA SER A 51 7.98 -12.18 -9.03
C SER A 51 7.33 -11.49 -10.24
N SER A 52 6.92 -12.24 -11.26
CA SER A 52 6.23 -11.68 -12.43
C SER A 52 4.86 -11.07 -12.06
N ILE A 53 4.10 -11.73 -11.18
CA ILE A 53 2.81 -11.21 -10.71
C ILE A 53 3.02 -9.95 -9.88
N ILE A 54 4.00 -9.96 -8.97
CA ILE A 54 4.32 -8.79 -8.13
C ILE A 54 4.77 -7.62 -9.01
N SER A 55 5.60 -7.86 -10.04
CA SER A 55 6.04 -6.82 -10.97
C SER A 55 4.86 -6.15 -11.68
N LEU A 56 3.87 -6.93 -12.13
CA LEU A 56 2.66 -6.40 -12.75
C LEU A 56 1.80 -5.63 -11.74
N ALA A 57 1.66 -6.16 -10.52
CA ALA A 57 0.92 -5.47 -9.47
C ALA A 57 1.56 -4.11 -9.14
N LEU A 58 2.89 -4.06 -9.02
CA LEU A 58 3.63 -2.82 -8.75
C LEU A 58 3.47 -1.80 -9.88
N SER A 59 3.36 -2.22 -11.14
CA SER A 59 3.09 -1.29 -12.25
C SER A 59 1.68 -0.68 -12.23
N LEU A 60 0.74 -1.28 -11.49
CA LEU A 60 -0.63 -0.79 -11.35
C LEU A 60 -0.82 0.07 -10.09
N VAL A 61 0.20 0.14 -9.22
CA VAL A 61 0.15 0.99 -8.03
C VAL A 61 0.26 2.44 -8.48
N THR A 62 -0.80 3.22 -8.27
CA THR A 62 -0.84 4.65 -8.48
C THR A 62 -0.53 5.40 -7.19
N GLU A 63 -0.29 6.70 -7.30
CA GLU A 63 -0.05 7.57 -6.15
C GLU A 63 -1.24 7.58 -5.18
N ASP A 64 -2.47 7.53 -5.68
CA ASP A 64 -3.69 7.45 -4.85
C ASP A 64 -3.72 6.21 -3.95
N HIS A 65 -3.24 5.06 -4.44
CA HIS A 65 -3.12 3.85 -3.64
C HIS A 65 -2.08 4.02 -2.53
N ILE A 66 -0.99 4.74 -2.80
CA ILE A 66 0.04 5.04 -1.80
C ILE A 66 -0.52 5.97 -0.74
N LEU A 67 -1.24 7.03 -1.13
CA LEU A 67 -1.91 7.95 -0.20
C LEU A 67 -2.91 7.20 0.68
N THR A 68 -3.70 6.31 0.10
CA THR A 68 -4.65 5.47 0.86
C THR A 68 -3.93 4.59 1.88
N LEU A 69 -2.80 3.96 1.50
CA LEU A 69 -2.01 3.16 2.43
C LEU A 69 -1.42 4.01 3.56
N GLN A 70 -0.96 5.23 3.26
CA GLN A 70 -0.49 6.17 4.26
C GLN A 70 -1.61 6.54 5.23
N GLU A 71 -2.81 6.88 4.74
CA GLU A 71 -3.97 7.21 5.58
C GLU A 71 -4.43 6.03 6.45
N GLN A 72 -4.37 4.81 5.92
CA GLN A 72 -4.70 3.60 6.66
C GLN A 72 -3.67 3.28 7.74
N SER A 73 -2.39 3.60 7.50
CA SER A 73 -1.31 3.37 8.46
C SER A 73 -1.35 4.31 9.66
N LEU A 74 -2.05 5.45 9.54
CA LEU A 74 -2.17 6.41 10.65
C LEU A 74 -2.95 5.80 11.81
N THR A 75 -2.35 5.83 12.98
CA THR A 75 -3.00 5.49 14.24
C THR A 75 -4.14 6.46 14.55
N THR A 76 -5.08 6.04 15.42
CA THR A 76 -6.19 6.90 15.84
C THR A 76 -5.71 8.21 16.46
N ASP A 77 -4.62 8.17 17.24
CA ASP A 77 -4.01 9.35 17.84
C ASP A 77 -3.43 10.29 16.78
N GLU A 78 -2.72 9.75 15.77
CA GLU A 78 -2.17 10.55 14.68
C GLU A 78 -3.27 11.17 13.81
N LYS A 79 -4.37 10.44 13.56
CA LYS A 79 -5.54 10.98 12.85
C LYS A 79 -6.15 12.14 13.62
N LEU A 80 -6.32 12.00 14.94
CA LEU A 80 -6.85 13.05 15.80
C LEU A 80 -5.92 14.28 15.81
N GLU A 81 -4.62 14.07 15.85
CA GLU A 81 -3.64 15.14 15.83
C GLU A 81 -3.59 15.87 14.47
N GLN A 82 -3.68 15.14 13.36
CA GLN A 82 -3.82 15.76 12.03
C GLN A 82 -5.09 16.61 11.91
N LEU A 83 -6.21 16.14 12.44
CA LEU A 83 -7.47 16.90 12.50
C LEU A 83 -7.31 18.16 13.36
N ARG A 84 -6.65 18.04 14.52
CA ARG A 84 -6.35 19.19 15.39
C ARG A 84 -5.50 20.23 14.68
N LEU A 85 -4.44 19.81 13.98
CA LEU A 85 -3.57 20.71 13.21
C LEU A 85 -4.31 21.38 12.05
N LYS A 86 -5.16 20.65 11.32
CA LYS A 86 -6.02 21.22 10.27
C LYS A 86 -6.97 22.28 10.83
N TYR A 87 -7.59 21.99 11.97
CA TYR A 87 -8.46 22.94 12.68
C TYR A 87 -7.68 24.16 13.16
N ALA A 88 -6.49 23.95 13.73
CA ALA A 88 -5.65 25.03 14.25
C ALA A 88 -5.17 26.00 13.16
N LYS A 89 -4.94 25.51 11.94
CA LYS A 89 -4.61 26.36 10.78
C LYS A 89 -5.72 27.34 10.42
N SER A 90 -6.99 26.98 10.65
CA SER A 90 -8.15 27.79 10.25
C SER A 90 -8.68 28.64 11.41
N ASN A 91 -8.60 28.14 12.64
CA ASN A 91 -9.27 28.71 13.81
C ASN A 91 -8.29 29.23 14.88
N GLY A 92 -6.98 29.10 14.64
CA GLY A 92 -5.93 29.51 15.57
C GLY A 92 -5.42 28.37 16.46
N PRO A 93 -4.32 28.61 17.21
CA PRO A 93 -3.69 27.59 18.05
C PRO A 93 -4.67 27.07 19.11
N ILE A 94 -4.83 25.75 19.18
CA ILE A 94 -5.73 25.08 20.13
C ILE A 94 -4.99 23.95 20.86
N THR A 95 -5.25 23.76 22.14
CA THR A 95 -4.72 22.62 22.90
C THR A 95 -5.45 21.33 22.55
N ARG A 96 -4.87 20.17 22.88
CA ARG A 96 -5.51 18.86 22.63
C ARG A 96 -6.86 18.74 23.32
N GLU A 97 -6.95 19.15 24.59
CA GLU A 97 -8.18 19.16 25.39
C GLU A 97 -9.22 20.14 24.84
N GLY A 98 -8.78 21.32 24.39
CA GLY A 98 -9.66 22.30 23.76
C GLY A 98 -10.28 21.74 22.48
N PHE A 99 -9.50 21.03 21.67
CA PHE A 99 -9.99 20.40 20.44
C PHE A 99 -10.98 19.27 20.72
N LEU A 100 -10.71 18.43 21.72
CA LEU A 100 -11.63 17.38 22.17
C LEU A 100 -12.97 17.95 22.66
N SER A 101 -12.93 19.06 23.41
CA SER A 101 -14.14 19.72 23.90
C SER A 101 -15.04 20.23 22.74
N ILE A 102 -14.42 20.75 21.68
CA ILE A 102 -15.14 21.19 20.47
C ILE A 102 -15.75 20.01 19.72
N LEU A 103 -14.99 18.92 19.55
CA LEU A 103 -15.50 17.70 18.91
C LEU A 103 -16.68 17.11 19.69
N LEU A 104 -16.60 17.08 21.02
CA LEU A 104 -17.67 16.58 21.88
C LEU A 104 -18.94 17.44 21.74
N ALA A 105 -18.79 18.77 21.78
CA ALA A 105 -19.91 19.69 21.60
C ALA A 105 -20.51 19.62 20.18
N ALA A 106 -19.70 19.38 19.14
CA ALA A 106 -20.18 19.15 17.79
C ALA A 106 -20.95 17.82 17.67
N HIS A 107 -20.44 16.75 18.28
CA HIS A 107 -21.09 15.45 18.29
C HIS A 107 -22.44 15.47 19.01
N GLN A 108 -22.52 16.13 20.17
CA GLN A 108 -23.77 16.30 20.93
C GLN A 108 -24.83 17.06 20.13
N ARG A 109 -24.44 18.12 19.41
CA ARG A 109 -25.34 18.87 18.52
C ARG A 109 -25.85 18.01 17.36
N ALA A 110 -24.97 17.28 16.70
CA ALA A 110 -25.35 16.38 15.61
C ALA A 110 -26.24 15.21 16.06
N ALA A 111 -26.05 14.73 17.30
CA ALA A 111 -26.90 13.70 17.88
C ALA A 111 -28.31 14.23 18.20
N ALA A 112 -28.43 15.48 18.68
CA ALA A 112 -29.72 16.12 18.94
C ALA A 112 -30.54 16.39 17.66
N GLU A 113 -29.88 16.62 16.52
CA GLU A 113 -30.55 16.90 15.25
C GLU A 113 -31.10 15.63 14.55
N ASN A 114 -30.62 14.44 14.93
CA ASN A 114 -31.07 13.16 14.37
C ASN A 114 -32.29 12.55 15.10
N THR A 115 -32.71 13.11 16.23
CA THR A 115 -33.92 12.65 16.94
C THR A 115 -35.22 13.28 16.44
N ASP A 116 -35.14 14.26 15.53
CA ASP A 116 -36.29 15.07 15.08
C ASP A 116 -36.86 14.69 13.71
N LYS A 117 -36.48 13.54 13.12
CA LYS A 117 -37.20 12.98 11.97
C LYS A 117 -38.20 11.93 12.47
N PRO A 118 -39.49 12.27 12.66
CA PRO A 118 -40.50 11.25 12.87
C PRO A 118 -40.57 10.38 11.62
N SER A 119 -40.39 9.07 11.79
CA SER A 119 -40.82 8.07 10.83
C SER A 119 -42.30 8.29 10.55
N ILE A 120 -42.60 8.97 9.44
CA ILE A 120 -43.95 9.06 8.91
C ILE A 120 -44.26 7.66 8.36
N THR A 121 -45.19 6.99 9.04
CA THR A 121 -45.82 5.73 8.60
C THR A 121 -46.83 6.03 7.50
#